data_AF-A0A3M1YGJ0-F1
#
_entry.id   AF-A0A3M1YGJ0-F1
#
_cell.length_a   1.000
_cell.length_b   1.000
_cell.length_c   1.000
_cell.angle_alpha   90.00
_cell.angle_beta   90.00
_cell.angle_gamma   90.00
#
_symmetry.space_group_name_H-M   'P 1'
#
loop_
_entity.id
_entity.type
_entity.pdbx_description
1 polymer ?
#
loop_
_entity_poly.entity_id
_entity_poly.type
_entity_poly.pdbx_seq_one_letter_code
_entity_poly.pdbx_strand_id
1 'polypeptide(L)'
;MILGSRQHQIAVVGFGLLSIAAFIALMAFYQSQWDGAIDSIIRAFGWRTSNASDDPGTAPFTLMEFVWRTIAHIGVFITPGVLIMSIWGIFILWRKGTSFSNTIVLSLLIGSLGYQLVFRNASYVHDYYKMTFTPVMAISAGVAWVYTRNQRWIRPAFDAMLLITLGTSAGLLIWLHTTGIRPQLNQAITLIQTQTTPNDLILTDLQGKDTLMPLRFYSERMIEQAVTLQEARHRAETSGQRVIFLTCPQGTCELISIQP
;
A
#
# COMPACT_ATOMS: atom_id res chain seq x y z
N MET A 1 9.32 3.82 -33.77
CA MET A 1 8.12 4.45 -34.36
C MET A 1 6.92 4.17 -33.44
N ILE A 2 6.83 4.80 -32.26
CA ILE A 2 5.51 5.03 -31.62
C ILE A 2 5.32 6.52 -31.58
N LEU A 3 5.13 7.03 -32.78
CA LEU A 3 4.04 7.92 -32.95
C LEU A 3 3.28 7.25 -34.07
N GLY A 4 2.17 6.59 -33.73
CA GLY A 4 1.25 6.13 -34.76
C GLY A 4 0.77 7.32 -35.60
N SER A 5 -0.21 7.09 -36.47
CA SER A 5 -0.90 8.19 -37.16
C SER A 5 -1.18 9.36 -36.21
N ARG A 6 -1.25 10.59 -36.75
CA ARG A 6 -1.56 11.80 -35.96
C ARG A 6 -2.73 11.60 -34.99
N GLN A 7 -3.71 10.77 -35.36
CA GLN A 7 -4.83 10.35 -34.53
C GLN A 7 -4.41 9.66 -33.21
N HIS A 8 -3.42 8.75 -33.23
CA HIS A 8 -2.91 8.11 -32.01
C HIS A 8 -2.23 9.10 -31.06
N GLN A 9 -1.49 10.08 -31.60
CA GLN A 9 -0.86 11.10 -30.77
C GLN A 9 -1.91 11.98 -30.10
N ILE A 10 -2.92 12.41 -30.87
CA ILE A 10 -4.07 13.16 -30.36
C ILE A 10 -4.82 12.35 -29.30
N ALA A 11 -5.01 11.05 -29.52
CA ALA A 11 -5.67 10.18 -28.55
C ALA A 11 -4.90 10.10 -27.23
N VAL A 12 -3.58 9.93 -27.26
CA VAL A 12 -2.73 9.89 -26.04
C VAL A 12 -2.79 11.20 -25.28
N VAL A 13 -2.68 12.34 -25.98
CA VAL A 13 -2.81 13.66 -25.35
C VAL A 13 -4.22 13.84 -24.79
N GLY A 14 -5.25 13.42 -25.53
CA GLY A 14 -6.64 13.44 -25.10
C GLY A 14 -6.89 12.61 -23.84
N PHE A 15 -6.30 11.41 -23.75
CA PHE A 15 -6.36 10.59 -22.53
C PHE A 15 -5.68 11.28 -21.34
N GLY A 16 -4.55 11.94 -21.57
CA GLY A 16 -3.87 12.74 -20.53
C GLY A 16 -4.76 13.87 -20.00
N LEU A 17 -5.35 14.66 -20.91
CA LEU A 17 -6.26 15.75 -20.55
C LEU A 17 -7.53 15.24 -19.86
N LEU A 18 -8.12 14.15 -20.36
CA LEU A 18 -9.29 13.51 -19.76
C LEU A 18 -9.00 13.03 -18.34
N SER A 19 -7.80 12.48 -18.11
CA SER A 19 -7.37 12.02 -16.77
C SER A 19 -7.28 13.19 -15.79
N ILE A 20 -6.75 14.34 -16.23
CA ILE A 20 -6.69 15.57 -15.43
C ILE A 20 -8.11 16.08 -15.14
N ALA A 21 -8.97 16.14 -16.15
CA ALA A 21 -10.35 16.58 -15.99
C ALA A 21 -11.14 15.66 -15.03
N ALA A 22 -10.95 14.35 -15.14
CA ALA A 22 -11.55 13.36 -14.25
C ALA A 22 -11.07 13.53 -12.80
N PHE A 23 -9.78 13.81 -12.60
CA PHE A 23 -9.23 14.10 -11.28
C PHE A 23 -9.85 15.37 -10.67
N ILE A 24 -9.96 16.46 -11.45
CA ILE A 24 -10.61 17.70 -10.99
C ILE A 24 -12.08 17.45 -10.65
N ALA A 25 -12.81 16.72 -11.50
CA ALA A 25 -14.21 16.38 -11.26
C ALA A 25 -14.38 15.53 -9.99
N LEU A 26 -13.47 14.58 -9.74
CA LEU A 26 -13.44 13.78 -8.52
C LEU A 26 -13.24 14.67 -7.28
N MET A 27 -12.27 15.59 -7.31
CA MET A 27 -12.03 16.52 -6.21
C MET A 27 -13.24 17.41 -5.92
N ALA A 28 -13.88 17.94 -6.97
CA ALA A 28 -15.10 18.73 -6.84
C ALA A 28 -16.26 17.90 -6.27
N PHE A 29 -16.40 16.64 -6.69
CA PHE A 29 -17.39 15.72 -6.15
C PHE A 29 -17.18 15.52 -4.64
N TYR A 30 -15.96 15.17 -4.19
CA TYR A 30 -15.67 15.01 -2.77
C TYR A 30 -15.96 16.28 -1.95
N GLN A 31 -15.57 17.46 -2.46
CA GLN A 31 -15.86 18.72 -1.79
C GLN A 31 -17.37 18.98 -1.66
N SER A 32 -18.17 18.60 -2.66
CA SER A 32 -19.63 18.77 -2.60
C SER A 32 -20.33 17.81 -1.62
N GLN A 33 -19.68 16.68 -1.29
CA GLN A 33 -20.21 15.71 -0.33
C GLN A 33 -19.73 15.99 1.10
N TRP A 34 -18.51 16.50 1.26
CA TRP A 34 -17.90 16.77 2.56
C TRP A 34 -17.14 18.10 2.56
N ASP A 35 -17.62 19.06 3.34
CA ASP A 35 -16.94 20.34 3.54
C ASP A 35 -15.52 20.13 4.09
N GLY A 36 -14.54 20.78 3.47
CA GLY A 36 -13.13 20.67 3.82
C GLY A 36 -12.42 19.44 3.27
N ALA A 37 -13.04 18.65 2.38
CA ALA A 37 -12.40 17.50 1.74
C ALA A 37 -11.12 17.89 0.97
N ILE A 38 -11.14 19.01 0.23
CA ILE A 38 -9.97 19.52 -0.49
C ILE A 38 -8.84 19.87 0.50
N ASP A 39 -9.15 20.57 1.60
CA ASP A 39 -8.15 20.93 2.62
C ASP A 39 -7.56 19.70 3.30
N SER A 40 -8.38 18.68 3.56
CA SER A 40 -7.95 17.38 4.07
C SER A 40 -6.98 16.70 3.11
N ILE A 41 -7.25 16.72 1.81
CA ILE A 41 -6.38 16.13 0.77
C ILE A 41 -5.06 16.91 0.65
N ILE A 42 -5.11 18.24 0.63
CA ILE A 42 -3.91 19.09 0.56
C ILE A 42 -3.03 18.86 1.79
N ARG A 43 -3.64 18.80 2.98
CA ARG A 43 -2.94 18.51 4.23
C ARG A 43 -2.31 17.13 4.21
N ALA A 44 -3.06 16.11 3.81
CA ALA A 44 -2.55 14.76 3.65
C ALA A 44 -1.39 14.71 2.65
N PHE A 45 -1.48 15.40 1.51
CA PHE A 45 -0.41 15.52 0.54
C PHE A 45 0.85 16.16 1.15
N GLY A 46 0.70 17.23 1.92
CA GLY A 46 1.80 17.85 2.66
C GLY A 46 2.56 16.85 3.53
N TRP A 47 1.84 16.06 4.32
CA TRP A 47 2.44 15.05 5.21
C TRP A 47 3.06 13.87 4.45
N ARG A 48 2.45 13.44 3.33
CA ARG A 48 2.98 12.35 2.51
C ARG A 48 4.27 12.72 1.77
N THR A 49 4.50 14.02 1.55
CA THR A 49 5.66 14.54 0.81
C THR A 49 6.74 15.18 1.68
N SER A 50 6.49 15.40 2.98
CA SER A 50 7.44 16.00 3.92
C SER A 50 8.41 14.97 4.52
N ASN A 51 9.51 15.44 5.09
CA ASN A 51 10.34 14.66 6.01
C ASN A 51 10.13 15.12 7.48
N ALA A 52 9.14 15.97 7.71
CA ALA A 52 8.87 16.53 9.04
C ALA A 52 8.16 15.48 9.88
N SER A 53 8.63 15.29 11.12
CA SER A 53 8.10 14.36 12.12
C SER A 53 6.88 14.88 12.88
N ASP A 54 6.50 16.13 12.63
CA ASP A 54 5.64 16.88 13.54
C ASP A 54 4.15 16.58 13.33
N ASP A 55 3.82 15.82 12.27
CA ASP A 55 2.44 15.47 11.92
C ASP A 55 2.10 14.00 12.20
N PRO A 56 0.91 13.70 12.75
CA PRO A 56 0.47 12.33 13.00
C PRO A 56 0.50 11.46 11.74
N GLY A 57 1.29 10.40 11.76
CA GLY A 57 1.43 9.47 10.63
C GLY A 57 2.60 9.77 9.70
N THR A 58 3.43 10.75 10.04
CA THR A 58 4.76 10.92 9.45
C THR A 58 5.81 10.15 10.25
N ALA A 59 6.91 9.75 9.61
CA ALA A 59 8.08 9.20 10.28
C ALA A 59 9.32 10.06 9.98
N PRO A 60 10.15 10.37 10.98
CA PRO A 60 11.48 10.92 10.72
C PRO A 60 12.37 9.82 10.12
N PHE A 61 13.12 10.16 9.08
CA PHE A 61 14.13 9.28 8.49
C PHE A 61 15.23 10.07 7.82
N THR A 62 16.41 9.46 7.74
CA THR A 62 17.53 9.98 6.93
C THR A 62 17.39 9.55 5.47
N LEU A 63 18.07 10.25 4.57
CA LEU A 63 18.11 9.86 3.15
C LEU A 63 18.68 8.44 2.98
N MET A 64 19.68 8.05 3.78
CA MET A 64 20.30 6.73 3.69
C MET A 64 19.34 5.63 4.16
N GLU A 65 18.61 5.86 5.26
CA GLU A 65 17.57 4.94 5.73
C GLU A 65 16.47 4.76 4.68
N PHE A 66 16.03 5.86 4.06
CA PHE A 66 15.04 5.81 2.99
C PHE A 66 15.53 4.96 1.80
N VAL A 67 16.76 5.17 1.34
CA VAL A 67 17.35 4.42 0.23
C VAL A 67 17.49 2.94 0.59
N TRP A 68 18.08 2.63 1.75
CA TRP A 68 18.29 1.24 2.17
C TRP A 68 16.97 0.48 2.33
N ARG A 69 15.99 1.09 3.01
CA ARG A 69 14.66 0.50 3.19
C ARG A 69 13.95 0.30 1.85
N THR A 70 14.06 1.27 0.94
CA THR A 70 13.49 1.16 -0.40
C THR A 70 14.10 -0.01 -1.16
N ILE A 71 15.43 -0.14 -1.18
CA ILE A 71 16.13 -1.26 -1.84
C ILE A 71 15.73 -2.59 -1.22
N ALA A 72 15.71 -2.70 0.11
CA ALA A 72 15.35 -3.92 0.82
C ALA A 72 13.91 -4.36 0.46
N HIS A 73 12.96 -3.43 0.49
CA HIS A 73 11.56 -3.73 0.19
C HIS A 73 11.36 -4.08 -1.29
N ILE A 74 12.01 -3.36 -2.21
CA ILE A 74 12.01 -3.70 -3.64
C ILE A 74 12.52 -5.12 -3.85
N GLY A 75 13.60 -5.51 -3.17
CA GLY A 75 14.15 -6.88 -3.24
C GLY A 75 13.15 -7.95 -2.79
N VAL A 76 12.35 -7.67 -1.77
CA VAL A 76 11.29 -8.56 -1.29
C VAL A 76 10.10 -8.58 -2.27
N PHE A 77 9.59 -7.42 -2.69
CA PHE A 77 8.40 -7.32 -3.56
C PHE A 77 8.62 -7.90 -4.95
N ILE A 78 9.78 -7.64 -5.54
CA ILE A 78 10.08 -8.03 -6.92
C ILE A 78 10.73 -9.41 -6.95
N THR A 79 11.20 -9.90 -5.80
CA THR A 79 12.06 -11.08 -5.59
C THR A 79 13.48 -10.89 -6.13
N PRO A 80 14.49 -11.55 -5.53
CA PRO A 80 15.87 -11.44 -5.99
C PRO A 80 16.08 -11.86 -7.45
N GLY A 81 15.35 -12.88 -7.92
CA GLY A 81 15.47 -13.39 -9.28
C GLY A 81 15.05 -12.37 -10.33
N VAL A 82 13.86 -11.76 -10.19
CA VAL A 82 13.42 -10.70 -11.10
C VAL A 82 14.31 -9.47 -10.97
N LEU A 83 14.77 -9.11 -9.77
CA LEU A 83 15.66 -7.98 -9.59
C LEU A 83 16.95 -8.16 -10.41
N ILE A 84 17.62 -9.31 -10.30
CA ILE A 84 18.84 -9.60 -11.07
C ILE A 84 18.54 -9.62 -12.58
N MET A 85 17.48 -10.30 -13.00
CA MET A 85 17.06 -10.33 -14.41
C MET A 85 16.72 -8.94 -14.93
N SER A 86 16.11 -8.08 -14.12
CA SER A 86 15.75 -6.71 -14.50
C SER A 86 16.97 -5.83 -14.73
N ILE A 87 17.98 -5.92 -13.86
CA ILE A 87 19.26 -5.20 -14.02
C ILE A 87 19.94 -5.63 -15.33
N TRP A 88 19.99 -6.94 -15.59
CA TRP A 88 20.55 -7.47 -16.83
C TRP A 88 19.75 -7.03 -18.07
N GLY A 89 18.42 -6.99 -17.94
CA GLY A 89 17.50 -6.54 -18.98
C GLY A 89 17.69 -5.08 -19.35
N ILE A 90 17.85 -4.20 -18.35
CA ILE A 90 18.19 -2.79 -18.55
C ILE A 90 19.49 -2.66 -19.32
N PHE A 91 20.51 -3.44 -18.96
CA PHE A 91 21.79 -3.44 -19.67
C PHE A 91 21.67 -3.90 -21.13
N ILE A 92 20.88 -4.96 -21.40
CA ILE A 92 20.61 -5.41 -22.78
C ILE A 92 19.88 -4.32 -23.57
N LEU A 93 18.84 -3.72 -22.99
CA LEU A 93 18.10 -2.62 -23.60
C LEU A 93 19.03 -1.46 -23.95
N TRP A 94 19.89 -1.05 -23.01
CA TRP A 94 20.81 0.05 -23.26
C TRP A 94 21.79 -0.23 -24.42
N ARG A 95 22.27 -1.48 -24.56
CA ARG A 95 23.23 -1.86 -25.62
C ARG A 95 22.59 -2.23 -26.96
N LYS A 96 21.41 -2.84 -26.94
CA LYS A 96 20.80 -3.54 -28.10
C LYS A 96 19.36 -3.15 -28.35
N GLY A 97 18.74 -2.45 -27.40
CA GLY A 97 17.38 -1.94 -27.53
C GLY A 97 17.31 -0.81 -28.55
N THR A 98 16.12 -0.65 -29.13
CA THR A 98 15.85 0.53 -29.95
C THR A 98 15.80 1.77 -29.06
N SER A 99 16.10 2.95 -29.61
CA SER A 99 15.91 4.23 -28.91
C SER A 99 14.52 4.31 -28.26
N PHE A 100 13.51 3.82 -28.98
CA PHE A 100 12.14 3.78 -28.50
C PHE A 100 11.93 2.91 -27.25
N SER A 101 12.38 1.65 -27.28
CA SER A 101 12.27 0.74 -26.13
C SER A 101 13.00 1.29 -24.90
N ASN A 102 14.16 1.90 -25.13
CA ASN A 102 14.96 2.51 -24.07
C ASN A 102 14.26 3.73 -23.47
N THR A 103 13.63 4.57 -24.31
CA THR A 103 12.83 5.70 -23.82
C THR A 103 11.67 5.23 -22.95
N ILE A 104 10.90 4.20 -23.33
CA ILE A 104 9.81 3.69 -22.48
C ILE A 104 10.33 3.25 -21.11
N VAL A 105 11.34 2.38 -21.10
CA VAL A 105 11.87 1.80 -19.86
C VAL A 105 12.47 2.89 -18.97
N LEU A 106 13.19 3.85 -19.58
CA LEU A 106 13.73 5.00 -18.87
C LEU A 106 12.62 5.91 -18.31
N SER A 107 11.56 6.20 -19.07
CA SER A 107 10.43 7.00 -18.60
C SER A 107 9.70 6.33 -17.44
N LEU A 108 9.49 5.01 -17.47
CA LEU A 108 8.90 4.27 -16.36
C LEU A 108 9.81 4.28 -15.13
N LEU A 109 11.13 4.12 -15.31
CA LEU A 109 12.09 4.19 -14.22
C LEU A 109 12.12 5.58 -13.57
N ILE A 110 12.22 6.63 -14.38
CA ILE A 110 12.22 8.03 -13.92
C ILE A 110 10.89 8.36 -13.25
N GLY A 111 9.76 7.94 -13.82
CA GLY A 111 8.44 8.13 -13.21
C GLY A 111 8.32 7.45 -11.84
N SER A 112 8.84 6.22 -11.73
CA SER A 112 8.89 5.49 -10.45
C SER A 112 9.76 6.21 -9.42
N LEU A 113 10.96 6.64 -9.81
CA LEU A 113 11.87 7.40 -8.93
C LEU A 113 11.25 8.73 -8.51
N GLY A 114 10.66 9.48 -9.45
CA GLY A 114 9.96 10.73 -9.18
C GLY A 114 8.82 10.54 -8.19
N TYR A 115 8.03 9.48 -8.35
CA TYR A 115 6.97 9.14 -7.41
C TYR A 115 7.53 8.85 -6.00
N GLN A 116 8.60 8.06 -5.89
CA GLN A 116 9.22 7.78 -4.58
C GLN A 116 9.79 9.04 -3.93
N LEU A 117 10.36 9.96 -4.70
CA LEU A 117 10.94 11.20 -4.19
C LEU A 117 9.86 12.20 -3.74
N VAL A 118 8.78 12.33 -4.52
CA VAL A 118 7.64 13.20 -4.17
C VAL A 118 6.95 12.64 -2.93
N PHE A 119 6.53 11.37 -2.97
CA PHE A 119 5.80 10.71 -1.88
C PHE A 119 6.74 9.98 -0.91
N ARG A 120 7.89 10.57 -0.59
CA ARG A 120 8.93 9.91 0.23
C ARG A 120 8.46 9.48 1.61
N ASN A 121 7.63 10.28 2.30
CA ASN A 121 7.10 9.88 3.61
C ASN A 121 6.12 8.73 3.47
N ALA A 122 5.18 8.87 2.52
CA ALA A 122 4.23 7.83 2.19
C ALA A 122 4.93 6.52 1.84
N SER A 123 5.96 6.58 1.00
CA SER A 123 6.78 5.44 0.63
C SER A 123 7.59 4.90 1.80
N TYR A 124 8.14 5.73 2.67
CA TYR A 124 8.86 5.25 3.84
C TYR A 124 7.94 4.48 4.80
N VAL A 125 6.74 5.01 5.05
CA VAL A 125 5.77 4.43 5.99
C VAL A 125 5.03 3.23 5.39
N HIS A 126 4.72 3.27 4.09
CA HIS A 126 3.89 2.28 3.42
C HIS A 126 4.58 1.61 2.25
N ASP A 127 4.52 0.29 2.27
CA ASP A 127 5.29 -0.55 1.38
C ASP A 127 4.74 -0.64 -0.04
N TYR A 128 3.42 -0.54 -0.18
CA TYR A 128 2.76 -0.58 -1.49
C TYR A 128 3.13 0.58 -2.42
N TYR A 129 3.56 1.74 -1.90
CA TYR A 129 4.02 2.86 -2.73
C TYR A 129 5.24 2.47 -3.58
N LYS A 130 6.01 1.47 -3.17
CA LYS A 130 7.19 0.98 -3.89
C LYS A 130 6.83 0.11 -5.10
N MET A 131 5.57 -0.31 -5.24
CA MET A 131 5.09 -1.11 -6.38
C MET A 131 5.16 -0.37 -7.71
N THR A 132 5.39 0.95 -7.72
CA THR A 132 5.58 1.70 -8.97
C THR A 132 6.77 1.20 -9.79
N PHE A 133 7.78 0.57 -9.16
CA PHE A 133 8.90 -0.05 -9.87
C PHE A 133 8.54 -1.35 -10.59
N THR A 134 7.44 -2.01 -10.22
CA THR A 134 7.09 -3.34 -10.75
C THR A 134 7.00 -3.37 -12.27
N PRO A 135 6.31 -2.44 -12.96
CA PRO A 135 6.21 -2.48 -14.42
C PRO A 135 7.57 -2.40 -15.12
N VAL A 136 8.46 -1.48 -14.69
CA VAL A 136 9.77 -1.32 -15.32
C VAL A 136 10.68 -2.53 -15.09
N MET A 137 10.64 -3.10 -13.89
CA MET A 137 11.44 -4.28 -13.57
C MET A 137 10.91 -5.53 -14.27
N ALA A 138 9.59 -5.72 -14.34
CA ALA A 138 8.97 -6.85 -15.03
C ALA A 138 9.28 -6.83 -16.55
N ILE A 139 9.13 -5.67 -17.20
CA ILE A 139 9.48 -5.51 -18.63
C ILE A 139 10.96 -5.82 -18.85
N SER A 140 11.83 -5.25 -18.02
CA SER A 140 13.27 -5.46 -18.15
C SER A 140 13.67 -6.92 -17.93
N ALA A 141 13.11 -7.59 -16.91
CA ALA A 141 13.35 -9.00 -16.67
C ALA A 141 12.86 -9.88 -17.82
N GLY A 142 11.70 -9.56 -18.41
CA GLY A 142 11.19 -10.22 -19.61
C GLY A 142 12.14 -10.08 -20.82
N VAL A 143 12.72 -8.90 -21.02
CA VAL A 143 13.75 -8.69 -22.06
C VAL A 143 14.98 -9.55 -21.80
N ALA A 144 15.45 -9.60 -20.56
CA ALA A 144 16.60 -10.41 -20.19
C ALA A 144 16.37 -11.88 -20.50
N TRP A 145 15.21 -12.41 -20.09
CA TRP A 145 14.79 -13.78 -20.36
C TRP A 145 14.78 -14.11 -21.86
N VAL A 146 14.09 -13.31 -22.68
CA VAL A 146 13.98 -13.55 -24.13
C VAL A 146 15.36 -13.55 -24.78
N TYR A 147 16.24 -12.63 -24.36
CA TYR A 147 17.57 -12.49 -24.95
C TYR A 147 18.53 -13.61 -24.55
N THR A 148 18.42 -14.14 -23.33
CA THR A 148 19.30 -15.20 -22.82
C THR A 148 18.78 -16.60 -23.13
N ARG A 149 17.50 -16.77 -23.48
CA ARG A 149 16.89 -18.08 -23.78
C ARG A 149 17.58 -18.86 -24.91
N ASN A 150 18.20 -18.17 -25.86
CA ASN A 150 18.93 -18.80 -26.96
C ASN A 150 20.43 -19.01 -26.66
N GLN A 151 20.91 -18.57 -25.50
CA GLN A 151 22.33 -18.65 -25.12
C GLN A 151 22.58 -19.87 -24.24
N ARG A 152 23.13 -20.93 -24.82
CA ARG A 152 23.31 -22.25 -24.18
C ARG A 152 23.94 -22.21 -22.78
N TRP A 153 24.90 -21.32 -22.57
CA TRP A 153 25.68 -21.25 -21.33
C TRP A 153 25.00 -20.44 -20.22
N ILE A 154 24.24 -19.40 -20.58
CA ILE A 154 23.64 -18.47 -19.61
C ILE A 154 22.19 -18.84 -19.33
N ARG A 155 21.50 -19.48 -20.29
CA ARG A 155 20.12 -19.92 -20.15
C ARG A 155 19.84 -20.68 -18.85
N PRO A 156 20.62 -21.71 -18.44
CA PRO A 156 20.31 -22.46 -17.22
C PRO A 156 20.24 -21.58 -15.96
N ALA A 157 21.08 -20.54 -15.88
CA ALA A 157 21.09 -19.61 -14.75
C ALA A 157 19.82 -18.75 -14.73
N PHE A 158 19.37 -18.26 -15.89
CA PHE A 158 18.12 -17.50 -16.00
C PHE A 158 16.90 -18.40 -15.75
N ASP A 159 16.89 -19.62 -16.28
CA ASP A 159 15.84 -20.63 -16.05
C ASP A 159 15.72 -20.91 -14.54
N ALA A 160 16.85 -21.07 -13.85
CA ALA A 160 16.88 -21.21 -12.40
C ALA A 160 16.37 -19.95 -11.67
N MET A 161 16.75 -18.74 -12.09
CA MET A 161 16.25 -17.49 -11.50
C MET A 161 14.74 -17.34 -11.65
N LEU A 162 14.17 -17.74 -12.78
CA LEU A 162 12.72 -17.75 -13.00
C LEU A 162 12.04 -18.75 -12.06
N LEU A 163 12.57 -19.96 -11.94
CA LEU A 163 12.02 -20.97 -11.01
C LEU A 163 12.10 -20.53 -9.55
N ILE A 164 13.23 -19.95 -9.13
CA ILE A 164 13.40 -19.37 -7.79
C ILE A 164 12.38 -18.26 -7.57
N THR A 165 12.21 -17.35 -8.54
CA THR A 165 11.22 -16.26 -8.47
C THR A 165 9.81 -16.81 -8.24
N LEU A 166 9.39 -17.81 -9.01
CA LEU A 166 8.07 -18.42 -8.88
C LEU A 166 7.89 -19.08 -7.52
N GLY A 167 8.89 -19.84 -7.06
CA GLY A 167 8.88 -20.49 -5.75
C GLY A 167 8.83 -19.48 -4.60
N THR A 168 9.69 -18.45 -4.63
CA THR A 168 9.69 -17.36 -3.64
C THR A 168 8.37 -16.60 -3.64
N SER A 169 7.81 -16.29 -4.82
CA SER A 169 6.52 -15.59 -4.92
C SER A 169 5.39 -16.42 -4.32
N ALA A 170 5.32 -17.72 -4.64
CA ALA A 170 4.32 -18.62 -4.05
C ALA A 170 4.50 -18.72 -2.53
N GLY A 171 5.74 -18.89 -2.05
CA GLY A 171 6.05 -18.93 -0.62
C GLY A 171 5.67 -17.64 0.11
N LEU A 172 5.97 -16.48 -0.47
CA LEU A 172 5.59 -15.18 0.09
C LEU A 172 4.07 -15.00 0.09
N LEU A 173 3.35 -15.40 -0.95
CA LEU A 173 1.89 -15.34 -0.99
C LEU A 173 1.26 -16.22 0.09
N ILE A 174 1.77 -17.44 0.28
CA ILE A 174 1.32 -18.33 1.36
C ILE A 174 1.63 -17.71 2.73
N TRP A 175 2.82 -17.15 2.91
CA TRP A 175 3.22 -16.51 4.16
C TRP A 175 2.36 -15.28 4.48
N LEU A 176 2.11 -14.40 3.49
CA LEU A 176 1.22 -13.24 3.64
C LEU A 176 -0.23 -13.67 3.92
N HIS A 177 -0.71 -14.71 3.24
CA HIS A 177 -2.05 -15.24 3.49
C HIS A 177 -2.19 -15.77 4.92
N THR A 178 -1.24 -16.58 5.38
CA THR A 178 -1.29 -17.20 6.70
C THR A 178 -1.06 -16.20 7.84
N THR A 179 -0.15 -15.24 7.68
CA THR A 179 0.07 -14.16 8.66
C THR A 179 -1.08 -13.14 8.71
N GLY A 180 -1.87 -13.03 7.63
CA GLY A 180 -3.10 -12.26 7.60
C GLY A 180 -4.25 -12.88 8.39
N ILE A 181 -4.19 -14.17 8.72
CA ILE A 181 -5.22 -14.84 9.51
C ILE A 181 -5.11 -14.39 10.96
N ARG A 182 -6.06 -13.57 11.40
CA ARG A 182 -6.18 -13.07 12.77
C ARG A 182 -7.52 -13.51 13.37
N PRO A 183 -7.63 -14.76 13.89
CA PRO A 183 -8.91 -15.33 14.34
C PRO A 183 -9.59 -14.48 15.42
N GLN A 184 -8.81 -13.98 16.38
CA GLN A 184 -9.31 -13.11 17.46
C GLN A 184 -9.89 -11.79 16.91
N LEU A 185 -9.22 -11.16 15.94
CA LEU A 185 -9.72 -9.94 15.30
C LEU A 185 -11.00 -10.21 14.50
N ASN A 186 -11.05 -11.30 13.74
CA ASN A 186 -12.24 -11.71 12.99
C ASN A 186 -13.42 -12.02 13.92
N GLN A 187 -13.15 -12.67 15.05
CA GLN A 187 -14.16 -12.91 16.09
C GLN A 187 -14.68 -11.60 16.67
N ALA A 188 -13.79 -10.67 17.05
CA ALA A 188 -14.19 -9.36 17.56
C ALA A 188 -15.06 -8.57 16.55
N ILE A 189 -14.64 -8.52 15.28
CA ILE A 189 -15.42 -7.88 14.20
C ILE A 189 -16.81 -8.51 14.10
N THR A 190 -16.88 -9.84 14.07
CA THR A 190 -18.15 -10.57 13.96
C THR A 190 -19.06 -10.29 15.16
N LEU A 191 -18.52 -10.32 16.39
CA LEU A 191 -19.28 -10.00 17.60
C LEU A 191 -19.83 -8.59 17.56
N ILE A 192 -19.00 -7.61 17.17
CA ILE A 192 -19.43 -6.22 17.05
C ILE A 192 -20.56 -6.10 16.02
N GLN A 193 -20.38 -6.63 14.81
CA GLN A 193 -21.37 -6.52 13.74
C GLN A 193 -22.70 -7.18 14.09
N THR A 194 -22.67 -8.30 14.84
CA THR A 194 -23.87 -9.08 15.17
C THR A 194 -24.60 -8.61 16.41
N GLN A 195 -23.93 -7.94 17.35
CA GLN A 195 -24.49 -7.60 18.67
C GLN A 195 -24.60 -6.09 18.95
N THR A 196 -24.14 -5.24 18.02
CA THR A 196 -24.12 -3.79 18.19
C THR A 196 -24.77 -3.05 17.02
N THR A 197 -25.25 -1.85 17.30
CA THR A 197 -25.78 -0.91 16.30
C THR A 197 -24.76 0.21 16.03
N PRO A 198 -24.86 0.93 14.89
CA PRO A 198 -24.00 2.07 14.60
C PRO A 198 -24.01 3.19 15.65
N ASN A 199 -25.04 3.24 16.52
CA ASN A 199 -25.20 4.24 17.56
C ASN A 199 -24.59 3.81 18.92
N ASP A 200 -24.12 2.57 19.05
CA ASP A 200 -23.49 2.10 20.28
C ASP A 200 -22.06 2.65 20.39
N LEU A 201 -21.68 3.12 21.58
CA LEU A 201 -20.29 3.49 21.87
C LEU A 201 -19.52 2.25 22.27
N ILE A 202 -18.62 1.79 21.40
CA ILE A 202 -17.82 0.61 21.66
C ILE A 202 -16.46 1.03 22.21
N LEU A 203 -16.13 0.53 23.40
CA LEU A 203 -14.86 0.75 24.08
C LEU A 203 -14.07 -0.55 24.10
N THR A 204 -12.75 -0.51 24.01
CA THR A 204 -11.93 -1.74 24.04
C THR A 204 -10.59 -1.56 24.73
N ASP A 205 -10.13 -2.61 25.41
CA ASP A 205 -8.77 -2.73 25.97
C ASP A 205 -7.73 -3.17 24.95
N LEU A 206 -8.17 -3.58 23.76
CA LEU A 206 -7.28 -4.00 22.68
C LEU A 206 -6.39 -2.83 22.25
N GLN A 207 -5.08 -3.06 22.26
CA GLN A 207 -4.09 -2.04 21.92
C GLN A 207 -3.47 -2.27 20.55
N GLY A 208 -2.86 -1.19 20.02
CA GLY A 208 -2.08 -1.22 18.79
C GLY A 208 -2.86 -0.76 17.56
N LYS A 209 -2.19 0.03 16.71
CA LYS A 209 -2.75 0.52 15.44
C LYS A 209 -3.18 -0.65 14.54
N ASP A 210 -2.42 -1.74 14.55
CA ASP A 210 -2.68 -2.95 13.76
C ASP A 210 -3.90 -3.76 14.23
N THR A 211 -4.49 -3.40 15.36
CA THR A 211 -5.73 -4.01 15.89
C THR A 211 -6.89 -3.04 15.75
N LEU A 212 -6.74 -1.82 16.26
CA LEU A 212 -7.82 -0.83 16.30
C LEU A 212 -8.26 -0.34 14.93
N MET A 213 -7.33 -0.11 14.00
CA MET A 213 -7.68 0.39 12.67
C MET A 213 -8.46 -0.65 11.85
N PRO A 214 -8.00 -1.92 11.74
CA PRO A 214 -8.81 -2.97 11.13
C PRO A 214 -10.15 -3.19 11.84
N LEU A 215 -10.18 -3.15 13.17
CA LEU A 215 -11.41 -3.33 13.94
C LEU A 215 -12.44 -2.26 13.58
N ARG A 216 -12.06 -0.98 13.55
CA ARG A 216 -12.93 0.13 13.12
C ARG A 216 -13.38 -0.01 11.66
N PHE A 217 -12.43 -0.30 10.77
CA PHE A 217 -12.68 -0.36 9.34
C PHE A 217 -13.64 -1.50 8.97
N TYR A 218 -13.37 -2.71 9.46
CA TYR A 218 -14.16 -3.89 9.09
C TYR A 218 -15.45 -4.05 9.89
N SER A 219 -15.55 -3.48 11.10
CA SER A 219 -16.81 -3.51 11.85
C SER A 219 -17.79 -2.41 11.47
N GLU A 220 -17.32 -1.36 10.78
CA GLU A 220 -18.10 -0.16 10.47
C GLU A 220 -18.73 0.45 11.74
N ARG A 221 -17.95 0.53 12.82
CA ARG A 221 -18.35 1.12 14.11
C ARG A 221 -17.34 2.14 14.60
N MET A 222 -17.84 3.09 15.39
CA MET A 222 -16.97 3.92 16.22
C MET A 222 -16.49 3.09 17.40
N ILE A 223 -15.18 2.88 17.45
CA ILE A 223 -14.54 2.09 18.50
C ILE A 223 -13.44 2.93 19.12
N GLU A 224 -13.53 3.19 20.41
CA GLU A 224 -12.54 3.93 21.16
C GLU A 224 -11.75 3.02 22.08
N GLN A 225 -10.52 3.45 22.39
CA GLN A 225 -9.69 2.74 23.33
C GLN A 225 -10.08 3.18 24.75
N ALA A 226 -10.33 2.21 25.63
CA ALA A 226 -10.46 2.40 27.07
C ALA A 226 -9.53 1.39 27.74
N VAL A 227 -8.61 1.87 28.58
CA VAL A 227 -7.52 1.03 29.12
C VAL A 227 -8.06 0.00 30.11
N THR A 228 -9.22 0.27 30.71
CA THR A 228 -9.86 -0.63 31.69
C THR A 228 -11.38 -0.64 31.56
N LEU A 229 -12.01 -1.70 32.06
CA LEU A 229 -13.47 -1.77 32.21
C LEU A 229 -14.01 -0.67 33.15
N GLN A 230 -13.22 -0.23 34.13
CA GLN A 230 -13.62 0.84 35.04
C GLN A 230 -13.71 2.19 34.33
N GLU A 231 -12.75 2.49 33.44
CA GLU A 231 -12.81 3.65 32.57
C GLU A 231 -14.05 3.61 31.66
N ALA A 232 -14.35 2.42 31.11
CA ALA A 232 -15.53 2.23 30.28
C ALA A 232 -16.85 2.46 31.05
N ARG A 233 -16.91 2.05 32.32
CA ARG A 233 -18.05 2.34 33.22
C ARG A 233 -18.22 3.84 33.46
N HIS A 234 -17.13 4.55 33.75
CA HIS A 234 -17.18 5.99 33.96
C HIS A 234 -17.64 6.76 32.71
N ARG A 235 -17.24 6.30 31.51
CA ARG A 235 -17.74 6.87 30.25
C ARG A 235 -19.22 6.55 29.99
N ALA A 236 -19.69 5.38 30.43
CA ALA A 236 -21.11 5.04 30.32
C ALA A 236 -22.00 6.00 31.11
N GLU A 237 -21.58 6.37 32.32
CA GLU A 237 -22.29 7.34 33.19
C GLU A 237 -22.44 8.74 32.55
N THR A 238 -21.54 9.10 31.62
CA THR A 238 -21.46 10.45 31.03
C THR A 238 -21.88 10.54 29.57
N SER A 239 -21.90 9.42 28.82
CA SER A 239 -22.11 9.43 27.37
C SER A 239 -23.58 9.57 26.92
N GLY A 240 -24.54 9.18 27.76
CA GLY A 240 -25.95 9.09 27.37
C GLY A 240 -26.24 8.05 26.26
N GLN A 241 -25.25 7.23 25.90
CA GLN A 241 -25.33 6.18 24.88
C GLN A 241 -25.21 4.80 25.52
N ARG A 242 -25.65 3.77 24.80
CA ARG A 242 -25.36 2.39 25.19
C ARG A 242 -23.87 2.14 24.99
N VAL A 243 -23.16 1.87 26.08
CA VAL A 243 -21.73 1.58 26.07
C VAL A 243 -21.50 0.08 26.09
N ILE A 244 -20.64 -0.39 25.18
CA ILE A 244 -20.28 -1.79 25.06
C ILE A 244 -18.76 -1.90 25.17
N PHE A 245 -18.27 -2.73 26.08
CA PHE A 245 -16.84 -2.98 26.24
C PHE A 245 -16.43 -4.29 25.58
N LEU A 246 -15.59 -4.21 24.56
CA LEU A 246 -14.94 -5.35 23.92
C LEU A 246 -13.63 -5.65 24.63
N THR A 247 -13.50 -6.88 25.14
CA THR A 247 -12.25 -7.43 25.63
C THR A 247 -12.01 -8.81 25.02
N CYS A 248 -10.76 -9.24 24.94
CA CYS A 248 -10.43 -10.56 24.43
C CYS A 248 -9.43 -11.31 25.32
N PRO A 249 -9.80 -11.65 26.57
CA PRO A 249 -8.93 -12.39 27.47
C PRO A 249 -8.57 -13.75 26.87
N GLN A 250 -7.27 -14.10 26.91
CA GLN A 250 -6.77 -15.42 26.49
C GLN A 250 -7.16 -15.82 25.05
N GLY A 251 -7.35 -14.84 24.16
CA GLY A 251 -7.61 -15.09 22.73
C GLY A 251 -9.09 -15.22 22.35
N THR A 252 -10.01 -15.22 23.31
CA THR A 252 -11.46 -15.26 23.03
C THR A 252 -12.09 -13.91 23.32
N CYS A 253 -12.77 -13.33 22.34
CA CYS A 253 -13.42 -12.04 22.48
C CYS A 253 -14.83 -12.13 23.07
N GLU A 254 -15.18 -11.13 23.88
CA GLU A 254 -16.52 -10.95 24.45
C GLU A 254 -16.92 -9.48 24.48
N LEU A 255 -18.24 -9.22 24.45
CA LEU A 255 -18.82 -7.90 24.57
C LEU A 255 -19.56 -7.80 25.92
N ILE A 256 -19.16 -6.82 26.72
CA ILE A 256 -19.77 -6.52 28.01
C ILE A 256 -20.64 -5.28 27.82
N SER A 257 -21.96 -5.45 27.83
CA SER A 257 -22.88 -4.30 27.84
C SER A 257 -22.79 -3.61 29.19
N ILE A 258 -22.39 -2.34 29.19
CA ILE A 258 -22.31 -1.53 30.40
C ILE A 258 -23.63 -0.79 30.53
N GLN A 259 -24.35 -1.06 31.63
CA GLN A 259 -25.50 -0.23 32.00
C GLN A 259 -24.98 1.04 32.70
N PRO A 260 -25.58 2.20 32.40
CA PRO A 260 -25.29 3.44 33.10
C PRO A 260 -25.68 3.35 34.59
#